data_AF-C1MHA0-F1
#
_entry.id   AF-C1MHA0-F1
#
_cell.length_a   1.000
_cell.length_b   1.000
_cell.length_c   1.000
_cell.angle_alpha   90.00
_cell.angle_beta   90.00
_cell.angle_gamma   90.00
#
_symmetry.space_group_name_H-M   'P 1'
#
loop_
_entity.id
_entity.type
_entity.pdbx_description
1 polymer ?
#
loop_
_entity_poly.entity_id
_entity_poly.type
_entity_poly.pdbx_seq_one_letter_code
_entity_poly.pdbx_strand_id
1 'polypeptide(L)'
;MAEAAILEQCRLHPQGIPDADLAMEIAHIPVNERASAINALLSSRKIQVYKDGDSLIYREVQKDEAVKFKGLSSEDLLVYQIIQSSGNTGIWTKELKQKSNLPQTQITKIFKVLEARKLIKSVKNVAQQNRKVYMLFELEPSREITGGAWYTEHEYDAEFISVLREQCDKFINSRGKATLDDVWDFVKRAKLSNVDLGKEEVLQIVNTLVYDGKIDAIEVPDPNFKPTAKKGKDIDAGHEGEDYSPAAIPIPSESALTNVPCGLCPVFEECVPGGLISPETCEYMDAWLAQDDP
;
A
#
# COMPACT_ATOMS: atom_id res chain seq x y z
N MET A 1 -36.65 -35.16 0.38
CA MET A 1 -37.48 -33.94 0.38
C MET A 1 -36.86 -32.85 1.24
N ALA A 2 -36.42 -33.15 2.47
CA ALA A 2 -35.80 -32.17 3.36
C ALA A 2 -34.56 -31.44 2.77
N GLU A 3 -33.63 -32.17 2.13
CA GLU A 3 -32.45 -31.56 1.51
C GLU A 3 -32.80 -30.54 0.41
N ALA A 4 -33.81 -30.85 -0.41
CA ALA A 4 -34.23 -29.97 -1.51
C ALA A 4 -34.90 -28.70 -0.97
N ALA A 5 -35.74 -28.83 0.06
CA ALA A 5 -36.40 -27.69 0.70
C ALA A 5 -35.38 -26.73 1.36
N ILE A 6 -34.36 -27.26 2.03
CA ILE A 6 -33.30 -26.42 2.63
C ILE A 6 -32.51 -25.68 1.54
N LEU A 7 -32.18 -26.35 0.43
CA LEU A 7 -31.48 -25.70 -0.68
C LEU A 7 -32.32 -24.63 -1.36
N GLU A 8 -33.63 -24.83 -1.48
CA GLU A 8 -34.55 -23.85 -2.04
C GLU A 8 -34.62 -22.60 -1.16
N GLN A 9 -34.69 -22.75 0.16
CA GLN A 9 -34.63 -21.61 1.09
C GLN A 9 -33.28 -20.89 1.03
N CYS A 10 -32.17 -21.62 0.93
CA CYS A 10 -30.85 -21.01 0.76
C CYS A 10 -30.70 -20.27 -0.60
N ARG A 11 -31.45 -20.67 -1.64
CA ARG A 11 -31.51 -19.97 -2.93
C ARG A 11 -32.30 -18.67 -2.86
N LEU A 12 -33.41 -18.68 -2.13
CA LEU A 12 -34.25 -17.50 -1.92
C LEU A 12 -33.56 -16.43 -1.07
N HIS A 13 -32.59 -16.83 -0.24
CA HIS A 13 -31.80 -15.94 0.61
C HIS A 13 -30.31 -15.98 0.26
N PRO A 14 -29.85 -15.24 -0.78
CA PRO A 14 -28.45 -15.24 -1.22
C PRO A 14 -27.45 -14.76 -0.17
N GLN A 15 -27.89 -13.99 0.84
CA GLN A 15 -27.06 -13.51 1.94
C GLN A 15 -26.96 -14.49 3.11
N GLY A 16 -27.70 -15.60 3.05
CA GLY A 16 -27.80 -16.60 4.11
C GLY A 16 -29.11 -16.48 4.90
N ILE A 17 -29.59 -17.61 5.41
CA ILE A 17 -30.82 -17.73 6.21
C ILE A 17 -30.46 -18.15 7.66
N PRO A 18 -30.88 -17.40 8.69
CA PRO A 18 -30.71 -17.79 10.08
C PRO A 18 -31.41 -19.12 10.42
N ASP A 19 -30.89 -19.88 11.38
CA ASP A 19 -31.44 -21.18 11.80
C ASP A 19 -32.89 -21.07 12.28
N ALA A 20 -33.23 -19.97 12.96
CA ALA A 20 -34.59 -19.68 13.40
C ALA A 20 -35.56 -19.49 12.22
N ASP A 21 -35.16 -18.71 11.22
CA ASP A 21 -35.98 -18.43 10.04
C ASP A 21 -36.09 -19.67 9.15
N LEU A 22 -34.98 -20.41 8.98
CA LEU A 22 -34.99 -21.70 8.30
C LEU A 22 -35.93 -22.67 9.02
N ALA A 23 -35.87 -22.78 10.35
CA ALA A 23 -36.75 -23.66 11.12
C ALA A 23 -38.24 -23.30 10.98
N MET A 24 -38.56 -22.02 10.77
CA MET A 24 -39.93 -21.53 10.56
C MET A 24 -40.44 -21.86 9.15
N GLU A 25 -39.64 -21.60 8.12
CA GLU A 25 -40.01 -21.84 6.71
C GLU A 25 -40.15 -23.34 6.38
N ILE A 26 -39.35 -24.20 7.01
CA ILE A 26 -39.44 -25.66 6.88
C ILE A 26 -40.03 -26.36 8.11
N ALA A 27 -41.01 -25.71 8.77
CA ALA A 27 -41.70 -26.26 9.94
C ALA A 27 -42.45 -27.58 9.69
N HIS A 28 -42.76 -27.91 8.43
CA HIS A 28 -43.41 -29.14 8.03
C HIS A 28 -42.50 -30.38 8.09
N ILE A 29 -41.18 -30.21 8.27
CA ILE A 29 -40.20 -31.29 8.38
C ILE A 29 -39.80 -31.48 9.86
N PRO A 30 -39.77 -32.72 10.38
CA PRO A 30 -39.34 -33.00 11.75
C PRO A 30 -37.93 -32.52 12.05
N VAL A 31 -37.68 -32.07 13.28
CA VAL A 31 -36.38 -31.53 13.73
C VAL A 31 -35.20 -32.49 13.47
N ASN A 32 -35.40 -33.80 13.69
CA ASN A 32 -34.37 -34.81 13.45
C ASN A 32 -34.04 -34.99 11.96
N GLU A 33 -35.04 -34.96 11.09
CA GLU A 33 -34.82 -35.03 9.64
C GLU A 33 -34.15 -33.77 9.12
N ARG A 34 -34.51 -32.59 9.66
CA ARG A 34 -33.85 -31.33 9.34
C ARG A 34 -32.38 -31.37 9.73
N ALA A 35 -32.05 -31.79 10.96
CA ALA A 35 -30.66 -31.89 11.41
C ALA A 35 -29.86 -32.88 10.57
N SER A 36 -30.43 -34.04 10.22
CA SER A 36 -29.79 -35.02 9.35
C SER A 36 -29.55 -34.46 7.95
N ALA A 37 -30.53 -33.77 7.38
CA ALA A 37 -30.42 -33.13 6.07
C ALA A 37 -29.40 -31.98 6.06
N ILE A 38 -29.36 -31.14 7.10
CA ILE A 38 -28.34 -30.09 7.26
C ILE A 38 -26.94 -30.72 7.33
N ASN A 39 -26.75 -31.75 8.15
CA ASN A 39 -25.47 -32.47 8.24
C ASN A 39 -25.07 -33.12 6.90
N ALA A 40 -26.03 -33.68 6.16
CA ALA A 40 -25.80 -34.24 4.83
C ALA A 40 -25.47 -33.16 3.78
N LEU A 41 -26.12 -31.99 3.84
CA LEU A 41 -25.86 -30.85 2.95
C LEU A 41 -24.52 -30.17 3.25
N LEU A 42 -24.14 -30.08 4.54
CA LEU A 42 -22.81 -29.63 4.98
C LEU A 42 -21.73 -30.62 4.53
N SER A 43 -21.98 -31.92 4.72
CA SER A 43 -21.04 -32.99 4.30
C SER A 43 -20.88 -33.06 2.78
N SER A 44 -21.97 -32.81 2.04
CA SER A 44 -21.98 -32.74 0.57
C SER A 44 -21.62 -31.35 0.01
N ARG A 45 -21.28 -30.38 0.89
CA ARG A 45 -20.82 -29.01 0.57
C ARG A 45 -21.77 -28.20 -0.30
N LYS A 46 -23.07 -28.46 -0.21
CA LYS A 46 -24.08 -27.66 -0.92
C LYS A 46 -24.47 -26.40 -0.13
N ILE A 47 -24.22 -26.39 1.18
CA ILE A 47 -24.44 -25.24 2.07
C ILE A 47 -23.21 -25.00 2.96
N GLN A 48 -23.00 -23.75 3.36
CA GLN A 48 -22.03 -23.31 4.37
C GLN A 48 -22.77 -22.77 5.58
N VAL A 49 -22.17 -22.92 6.77
CA VAL A 49 -22.70 -22.35 8.02
C VAL A 49 -21.78 -21.23 8.51
N TYR A 50 -22.38 -20.10 8.85
CA TYR A 50 -21.75 -18.95 9.47
C TYR A 50 -22.31 -18.79 10.88
N LYS A 51 -21.50 -18.30 11.82
CA LYS A 51 -21.96 -17.94 13.16
C LYS A 51 -22.03 -16.43 13.26
N ASP A 52 -23.24 -15.90 13.44
CA ASP A 52 -23.48 -14.48 13.66
C ASP A 52 -24.08 -14.28 15.06
N GLY A 53 -23.24 -13.81 15.99
CA GLY A 53 -23.58 -13.77 17.41
C GLY A 53 -23.92 -15.16 17.97
N ASP A 54 -25.15 -15.32 18.44
CA ASP A 54 -25.69 -16.57 19.02
C ASP A 54 -26.51 -17.39 18.00
N SER A 55 -26.61 -16.92 16.76
CA SER A 55 -27.39 -17.56 15.69
C SER A 55 -26.49 -18.16 14.61
N LEU A 56 -26.91 -19.32 14.08
CA LEU A 56 -26.28 -19.95 12.91
C LEU A 56 -26.97 -19.46 11.64
N ILE A 57 -26.21 -19.12 10.60
CA ILE A 57 -26.71 -18.68 9.29
C ILE A 57 -26.25 -19.69 8.24
N TYR A 58 -27.18 -20.22 7.45
CA TYR A 58 -26.88 -21.16 6.35
C TYR A 58 -26.94 -20.47 5.00
N ARG A 59 -25.95 -20.70 4.14
CA ARG A 59 -25.86 -20.10 2.80
C ARG A 59 -25.60 -21.18 1.75
N GLU A 60 -26.24 -21.11 0.57
CA GLU A 60 -25.91 -22.01 -0.54
C GLU A 60 -24.51 -21.70 -1.05
N VAL A 61 -23.70 -22.73 -1.26
CA VAL A 61 -22.38 -22.57 -1.88
C VAL A 61 -22.60 -22.47 -3.40
N GLN A 62 -22.13 -21.40 -4.02
CA GLN A 62 -22.23 -21.28 -5.48
C GLN A 62 -21.48 -22.44 -6.16
N LYS A 63 -22.03 -22.95 -7.28
CA LYS A 63 -21.51 -24.15 -7.94
C LYS A 63 -20.03 -24.04 -8.36
N ASP A 64 -19.56 -22.83 -8.67
CA ASP A 64 -18.15 -22.57 -8.99
C ASP A 64 -17.23 -22.65 -7.77
N GLU A 65 -17.69 -22.19 -6.61
CA GLU A 65 -16.98 -22.33 -5.33
C GLU A 65 -16.93 -23.80 -4.88
N ALA A 66 -18.03 -24.53 -5.00
CA ALA A 66 -18.12 -25.92 -4.57
C ALA A 66 -17.11 -26.85 -5.28
N VAL A 67 -16.72 -26.54 -6.52
CA VAL A 67 -15.67 -27.25 -7.26
C VAL A 67 -14.28 -26.85 -6.76
N LYS A 68 -14.01 -25.55 -6.59
CA LYS A 68 -12.72 -25.03 -6.07
C LYS A 68 -12.43 -25.54 -4.66
N PHE A 69 -13.46 -25.64 -3.82
CA PHE A 69 -13.37 -26.12 -2.45
C PHE A 69 -13.40 -27.65 -2.33
N LYS A 70 -13.59 -28.44 -3.40
CA LYS A 70 -13.75 -29.90 -3.31
C LYS A 70 -12.45 -30.59 -2.84
N GLY A 71 -12.53 -31.35 -1.74
CA GLY A 71 -11.39 -32.09 -1.18
C GLY A 71 -10.47 -31.30 -0.24
N LEU A 72 -10.84 -30.06 0.13
CA LEU A 72 -10.19 -29.31 1.22
C LEU A 72 -10.71 -29.78 2.58
N SER A 73 -9.82 -29.92 3.55
CA SER A 73 -10.16 -30.28 4.94
C SER A 73 -10.90 -29.14 5.65
N SER A 74 -11.46 -29.44 6.84
CA SER A 74 -12.06 -28.42 7.71
C SER A 74 -11.04 -27.35 8.14
N GLU A 75 -9.77 -27.73 8.34
CA GLU A 75 -8.69 -26.81 8.67
C GLU A 75 -8.32 -25.89 7.51
N ASP A 76 -8.33 -26.41 6.28
CA ASP A 76 -8.08 -25.60 5.08
C ASP A 76 -9.17 -24.53 4.89
N LEU A 77 -10.43 -24.90 5.14
CA LEU A 77 -11.58 -23.99 5.08
C LEU A 77 -11.50 -22.90 6.14
N LEU A 78 -11.12 -23.26 7.37
CA LEU A 78 -10.92 -22.29 8.45
C LEU A 78 -9.85 -21.26 8.09
N VAL A 79 -8.70 -21.71 7.59
CA VAL A 79 -7.61 -20.81 7.16
C VAL A 79 -8.07 -19.91 6.01
N TYR A 80 -8.77 -20.47 5.02
CA TYR A 80 -9.31 -19.68 3.91
C TYR A 80 -10.28 -18.60 4.39
N GLN A 81 -11.19 -18.94 5.31
CA GLN A 81 -12.16 -18.00 5.87
C GLN A 81 -11.48 -16.86 6.64
N ILE A 82 -10.42 -17.15 7.41
CA ILE A 82 -9.65 -16.11 8.11
C ILE A 82 -8.97 -15.19 7.09
N ILE A 83 -8.40 -15.72 6.01
CA ILE A 83 -7.79 -14.91 4.95
C ILE A 83 -8.85 -14.04 4.24
N GLN A 84 -10.02 -14.61 3.96
CA GLN A 84 -11.15 -13.89 3.37
C GLN A 84 -11.61 -12.72 4.26
N SER A 85 -11.64 -12.91 5.58
CA SER A 85 -11.99 -11.86 6.54
C SER A 85 -10.99 -10.71 6.58
N SER A 86 -9.73 -10.94 6.20
CA SER A 86 -8.69 -9.91 6.12
C SER A 86 -8.77 -9.05 4.86
N GLY A 87 -9.56 -9.43 3.85
CA GLY A 87 -9.77 -8.62 2.65
C GLY A 87 -8.47 -8.18 1.96
N ASN A 88 -8.38 -6.87 1.66
CA ASN A 88 -7.31 -6.29 0.84
C ASN A 88 -6.03 -5.98 1.63
N THR A 89 -6.06 -6.04 2.96
CA THR A 89 -4.87 -5.87 3.81
C THR A 89 -4.09 -7.19 3.98
N GLY A 90 -4.73 -8.31 3.65
CA GLY A 90 -4.13 -9.64 3.79
C GLY A 90 -3.79 -10.01 5.23
N ILE A 91 -3.20 -11.19 5.40
CA ILE A 91 -2.79 -11.72 6.71
C ILE A 91 -1.42 -12.38 6.65
N TRP A 92 -0.58 -12.07 7.63
CA TRP A 92 0.72 -12.72 7.81
C TRP A 92 0.64 -13.95 8.72
N THR A 93 1.58 -14.89 8.53
CA THR A 93 1.56 -16.21 9.18
C THR A 93 1.46 -16.15 10.71
N LYS A 94 2.03 -15.13 11.36
CA LYS A 94 2.02 -14.99 12.83
C LYS A 94 0.63 -14.66 13.36
N GLU A 95 -0.09 -13.75 12.72
CA GLU A 95 -1.47 -13.41 13.09
C GLU A 95 -2.43 -14.52 12.71
N LEU A 96 -2.22 -15.19 11.57
CA LEU A 96 -3.01 -16.36 11.20
C LEU A 96 -2.88 -17.48 12.24
N LYS A 97 -1.68 -17.70 12.79
CA LYS A 97 -1.45 -18.65 13.89
C LYS A 97 -2.23 -18.27 15.14
N GLN A 98 -2.29 -16.98 15.48
CA GLN A 98 -3.04 -16.50 16.64
C GLN A 98 -4.56 -16.67 16.47
N LYS A 99 -5.09 -16.43 15.26
CA LYS A 99 -6.53 -16.55 14.98
C LYS A 99 -7.00 -18.00 14.77
N SER A 100 -6.20 -18.83 14.09
CA SER A 100 -6.56 -20.21 13.78
C SER A 100 -6.23 -21.20 14.89
N ASN A 101 -5.31 -20.84 15.82
CA ASN A 101 -4.74 -21.74 16.82
C ASN A 101 -4.07 -23.01 16.23
N LEU A 102 -3.68 -22.97 14.95
CA LEU A 102 -3.03 -24.09 14.26
C LEU A 102 -1.49 -23.99 14.32
N PRO A 103 -0.77 -25.12 14.36
CA PRO A 103 0.69 -25.12 14.25
C PRO A 103 1.18 -24.53 12.92
N GLN A 104 2.31 -23.81 12.96
CA GLN A 104 2.89 -23.17 11.77
C GLN A 104 3.20 -24.16 10.63
N THR A 105 3.59 -25.39 10.97
CA THR A 105 3.86 -26.46 9.98
C THR A 105 2.61 -26.86 9.22
N GLN A 106 1.45 -26.89 9.88
CA GLN A 106 0.17 -27.16 9.22
C GLN A 106 -0.25 -25.98 8.36
N ILE A 107 -0.18 -24.75 8.88
CA ILE A 107 -0.48 -23.53 8.12
C ILE A 107 0.34 -23.46 6.82
N THR A 108 1.63 -23.81 6.87
CA THR A 108 2.50 -23.80 5.68
C THR A 108 2.08 -24.86 4.66
N LYS A 109 1.59 -26.03 5.09
CA LYS A 109 1.03 -27.04 4.18
C LYS A 109 -0.27 -26.57 3.54
N ILE A 110 -1.16 -25.98 4.34
CA ILE A 110 -2.44 -25.43 3.90
C ILE A 110 -2.21 -24.33 2.85
N PHE A 111 -1.27 -23.41 3.10
CA PHE A 111 -0.91 -22.38 2.12
C PHE A 111 -0.47 -22.97 0.78
N LYS A 112 0.37 -24.02 0.77
CA LYS A 112 0.77 -24.67 -0.48
C LYS A 112 -0.42 -25.27 -1.24
N VAL A 113 -1.38 -25.86 -0.54
CA VAL A 113 -2.60 -26.42 -1.15
C VAL A 113 -3.49 -25.31 -1.72
N LEU A 114 -3.68 -24.23 -0.97
CA LEU A 114 -4.52 -23.09 -1.38
C LEU A 114 -3.87 -22.27 -2.52
N GLU A 115 -2.55 -22.06 -2.50
CA GLU A 115 -1.79 -21.41 -3.58
C GLU A 115 -1.79 -22.27 -4.86
N ALA A 116 -1.59 -23.58 -4.74
CA ALA A 116 -1.63 -24.49 -5.90
C ALA A 116 -3.00 -24.49 -6.61
N ARG A 117 -4.08 -24.26 -5.85
CA ARG A 117 -5.45 -24.15 -6.37
C ARG A 117 -5.82 -22.73 -6.81
N LYS A 118 -4.89 -21.76 -6.74
CA LYS A 118 -5.14 -20.34 -7.01
C LYS A 118 -6.30 -19.75 -6.21
N LEU A 119 -6.46 -20.19 -4.97
CA LEU A 119 -7.46 -19.64 -4.03
C LEU A 119 -6.91 -18.44 -3.27
N ILE A 120 -5.62 -18.50 -2.94
CA ILE A 120 -4.89 -17.42 -2.28
C ILE A 120 -3.65 -17.08 -3.11
N LYS A 121 -3.12 -15.87 -2.89
CA LYS A 121 -1.82 -15.43 -3.37
C LYS A 121 -1.03 -14.81 -2.24
N SER A 122 0.28 -14.79 -2.39
CA SER A 122 1.16 -14.07 -1.48
C SER A 122 1.64 -12.77 -2.07
N VAL A 123 1.64 -11.72 -1.27
CA VAL A 123 2.12 -10.38 -1.62
C VAL A 123 3.16 -9.97 -0.58
N LYS A 124 4.21 -9.25 -0.99
CA LYS A 124 5.16 -8.64 -0.05
C LYS A 124 4.58 -7.30 0.40
N ASN A 125 4.44 -7.10 1.70
CA ASN A 125 4.03 -5.83 2.28
C ASN A 125 5.25 -4.91 2.39
N VAL A 126 5.28 -3.88 1.54
CA VAL A 126 6.36 -2.90 1.46
C VAL A 126 6.45 -2.06 2.74
N ALA A 127 5.31 -1.62 3.27
CA ALA A 127 5.25 -0.81 4.49
C ALA A 127 5.78 -1.55 5.74
N GLN A 128 5.75 -2.88 5.75
CA GLN A 128 6.22 -3.69 6.87
C GLN A 128 7.44 -4.57 6.52
N GLN A 129 8.54 -3.96 6.04
CA GLN A 129 9.82 -4.65 5.79
C GLN A 129 9.70 -5.87 4.85
N ASN A 130 8.93 -5.75 3.77
CA ASN A 130 8.71 -6.83 2.80
C ASN A 130 8.15 -8.12 3.41
N ARG A 131 7.40 -8.01 4.51
CA ARG A 131 6.75 -9.17 5.15
C ARG A 131 5.76 -9.82 4.19
N LYS A 132 5.83 -11.14 4.09
CA LYS A 132 4.92 -11.94 3.27
C LYS A 132 3.53 -11.97 3.91
N VAL A 133 2.56 -11.36 3.24
CA VAL A 133 1.13 -11.42 3.58
C VAL A 133 0.39 -12.28 2.55
N TYR A 134 -0.69 -12.91 2.97
CA TYR A 134 -1.53 -13.77 2.14
C TYR A 134 -2.92 -13.16 2.01
N MET A 135 -3.48 -13.18 0.80
CA MET A 135 -4.82 -12.66 0.51
C MET A 135 -5.49 -13.52 -0.57
N LEU A 136 -6.77 -13.28 -0.84
CA LEU A 136 -7.47 -13.99 -1.90
C LEU A 136 -6.84 -13.70 -3.26
N PHE A 137 -6.84 -14.71 -4.14
CA PHE A 137 -6.22 -14.60 -5.45
C PHE A 137 -6.83 -13.47 -6.30
N GLU A 138 -8.15 -13.34 -6.23
CA GLU A 138 -8.96 -12.39 -7.00
C GLU A 138 -8.91 -10.96 -6.44
N LEU A 139 -8.42 -10.76 -5.21
CA LEU A 139 -8.36 -9.43 -4.58
C LEU A 139 -7.08 -8.68 -4.93
N GLU A 140 -7.18 -7.41 -5.30
CA GLU A 140 -6.02 -6.53 -5.48
C GLU A 140 -5.51 -6.01 -4.13
N PRO A 141 -4.19 -6.03 -3.87
CA PRO A 141 -3.61 -5.51 -2.63
C PRO A 141 -3.89 -4.02 -2.50
N SER A 142 -4.15 -3.55 -1.28
CA SER A 142 -4.33 -2.13 -1.02
C SER A 142 -3.03 -1.34 -1.27
N ARG A 143 -3.18 -0.05 -1.60
CA ARG A 143 -2.04 0.88 -1.82
C ARG A 143 -1.06 0.92 -0.64
N GLU A 144 -1.57 0.78 0.59
CA GLU A 144 -0.75 0.72 1.81
C GLU A 144 0.20 -0.48 1.85
N ILE A 145 -0.13 -1.56 1.13
CA ILE A 145 0.68 -2.78 1.06
C ILE A 145 1.63 -2.76 -0.12
N THR A 146 1.17 -2.22 -1.26
CA THR A 146 2.01 -2.09 -2.46
C THR A 146 2.98 -0.93 -2.37
N GLY A 147 2.79 0.01 -1.43
CA GLY A 147 3.62 1.20 -1.27
C GLY A 147 3.20 2.39 -2.15
N GLY A 148 2.09 2.27 -2.88
CA GLY A 148 1.60 3.32 -3.78
C GLY A 148 2.26 3.30 -5.17
N ALA A 149 2.25 4.43 -5.87
CA ALA A 149 2.72 4.53 -7.25
C ALA A 149 4.26 4.59 -7.42
N TRP A 150 4.98 4.66 -6.30
CA TRP A 150 6.44 4.77 -6.26
C TRP A 150 7.16 3.42 -6.22
N TYR A 151 6.40 2.33 -6.23
CA TYR A 151 6.94 0.98 -6.14
C TYR A 151 6.53 0.15 -7.35
N THR A 152 7.53 -0.42 -8.01
CA THR A 152 7.36 -1.37 -9.11
C THR A 152 7.80 -2.74 -8.61
N GLU A 153 6.96 -3.76 -8.75
CA GLU A 153 7.28 -5.14 -8.31
C GLU A 153 7.78 -5.28 -6.86
N HIS A 154 7.31 -4.41 -5.96
CA HIS A 154 7.69 -4.35 -4.53
C HIS A 154 9.08 -3.75 -4.24
N GLU A 155 9.67 -3.04 -5.21
CA GLU A 155 10.91 -2.28 -5.03
C GLU A 155 10.68 -0.79 -5.28
N TYR A 156 11.38 0.06 -4.54
CA TYR A 156 11.29 1.52 -4.67
C TYR A 156 11.94 1.94 -5.99
N ASP A 157 11.16 2.58 -6.86
CA ASP A 157 11.58 2.92 -8.22
C ASP A 157 12.23 4.31 -8.27
N ALA A 158 13.48 4.38 -7.79
CA ALA A 158 14.23 5.62 -7.71
C ALA A 158 14.49 6.25 -9.10
N GLU A 159 14.71 5.41 -10.12
CA GLU A 159 14.94 5.86 -11.49
C GLU A 159 13.70 6.52 -12.07
N PHE A 160 12.54 5.88 -11.92
CA PHE A 160 11.27 6.46 -12.36
C PHE A 160 11.00 7.82 -11.70
N ILE A 161 11.18 7.91 -10.38
CA ILE A 161 10.99 9.16 -9.64
C ILE A 161 11.96 10.24 -10.12
N SER A 162 13.21 9.90 -10.38
CA SER A 162 14.21 10.84 -10.90
C SER A 162 13.82 11.40 -12.27
N VAL A 163 13.39 10.52 -13.19
CA VAL A 163 12.90 10.93 -14.52
C VAL A 163 11.67 11.82 -14.38
N LEU A 164 10.71 11.46 -13.55
CA LEU A 164 9.50 12.25 -13.35
C LEU A 164 9.81 13.63 -12.78
N ARG A 165 10.72 13.72 -11.80
CA ARG A 165 11.22 14.98 -11.24
C ARG A 165 11.85 15.86 -12.32
N GLU A 166 12.72 15.29 -13.15
CA GLU A 166 13.38 16.03 -14.24
C GLU A 166 12.37 16.55 -15.27
N GLN A 167 11.36 15.76 -15.63
CA GLN A 167 10.33 16.20 -16.57
C GLN A 167 9.44 17.30 -16.00
N CYS A 168 9.03 17.19 -14.72
CA CYS A 168 8.27 18.23 -14.03
C CYS A 168 9.07 19.54 -13.92
N ASP A 169 10.35 19.45 -13.55
CA ASP A 169 11.27 20.59 -13.48
C ASP A 169 11.41 21.28 -14.85
N LYS A 170 11.69 20.53 -15.91
CA LYS A 170 11.76 21.07 -17.28
C LYS A 170 10.46 21.73 -17.72
N PHE A 171 9.32 21.12 -17.41
CA PHE A 171 8.01 21.67 -17.77
C PHE A 171 7.77 23.02 -17.09
N ILE A 172 7.99 23.12 -15.78
CA ILE A 172 7.81 24.36 -15.00
C ILE A 172 8.78 25.44 -15.51
N ASN A 173 10.05 25.09 -15.75
CA ASN A 173 11.05 25.99 -16.33
C ASN A 173 10.68 26.50 -17.72
N SER A 174 10.12 25.65 -18.59
CA SER A 174 9.70 26.07 -19.93
C SER A 174 8.47 26.98 -19.92
N ARG A 175 7.57 26.80 -18.95
CA ARG A 175 6.30 27.53 -18.85
C ARG A 175 6.43 28.82 -18.04
N GLY A 176 7.38 28.89 -17.12
CA GLY A 176 7.62 30.00 -16.20
C GLY A 176 6.62 30.06 -15.03
N LYS A 177 5.36 29.68 -15.23
CA LYS A 177 4.36 29.56 -14.16
C LYS A 177 3.36 28.44 -14.47
N ALA A 178 3.15 27.52 -13.53
CA ALA A 178 2.29 26.35 -13.69
C ALA A 178 1.51 26.03 -12.41
N THR A 179 0.23 25.68 -12.54
CA THR A 179 -0.56 25.15 -11.42
C THR A 179 -0.24 23.67 -11.19
N LEU A 180 -0.61 23.11 -10.03
CA LEU A 180 -0.55 21.65 -9.81
C LEU A 180 -1.32 20.88 -10.90
N ASP A 181 -2.48 21.40 -11.31
CA ASP A 181 -3.32 20.79 -12.34
C ASP A 181 -2.63 20.77 -13.71
N ASP A 182 -1.91 21.85 -14.05
CA ASP A 182 -1.11 21.91 -15.28
C ASP A 182 -0.01 20.85 -15.30
N VAL A 183 0.69 20.69 -14.19
CA VAL A 183 1.77 19.70 -14.05
C VAL A 183 1.19 18.27 -14.10
N TRP A 184 0.08 18.02 -13.42
CA TRP A 184 -0.60 16.73 -13.45
C TRP A 184 -1.12 16.36 -14.84
N ASP A 185 -1.72 17.33 -15.55
CA ASP A 185 -2.17 17.15 -16.94
C ASP A 185 -1.00 16.83 -17.87
N PHE A 186 0.15 17.50 -17.68
CA PHE A 186 1.37 17.21 -18.42
C PHE A 186 1.83 15.77 -18.17
N VAL A 187 1.95 15.36 -16.91
CA VAL A 187 2.36 14.00 -16.52
C VAL A 187 1.44 12.94 -17.13
N LYS A 188 0.12 13.17 -17.10
CA LYS A 188 -0.87 12.28 -17.73
C LYS A 188 -0.71 12.17 -19.23
N ARG A 189 -0.47 13.28 -19.93
CA ARG A 189 -0.29 13.29 -21.39
C ARG A 189 1.04 12.67 -21.81
N ALA A 190 2.08 12.88 -21.02
CA ALA A 190 3.41 12.35 -21.29
C ALA A 190 3.48 10.82 -21.15
N LYS A 191 2.51 10.20 -20.46
CA LYS A 191 2.44 8.73 -20.23
C LYS A 191 3.79 8.15 -19.80
N LEU A 192 4.40 8.81 -18.81
CA LEU A 192 5.73 8.45 -18.31
C LEU A 192 5.73 7.11 -17.54
N SER A 193 4.55 6.61 -17.13
CA SER A 193 4.36 5.36 -16.41
C SER A 193 3.19 4.54 -16.93
N ASN A 194 3.26 3.22 -16.73
CA ASN A 194 2.11 2.31 -16.83
C ASN A 194 1.18 2.38 -15.60
N VAL A 195 1.59 3.11 -14.55
CA VAL A 195 0.84 3.32 -13.32
C VAL A 195 0.10 4.65 -13.41
N ASP A 196 -1.19 4.63 -13.07
CA ASP A 196 -2.00 5.85 -12.96
C ASP A 196 -1.56 6.70 -11.76
N LEU A 197 -0.99 7.86 -12.04
CA LEU A 197 -0.59 8.86 -11.05
C LEU A 197 -1.76 9.81 -10.74
N GLY A 198 -2.13 9.90 -9.47
CA GLY A 198 -3.07 10.88 -8.97
C GLY A 198 -2.42 12.26 -8.76
N LYS A 199 -3.23 13.24 -8.38
CA LYS A 199 -2.75 14.60 -8.09
C LYS A 199 -1.85 14.63 -6.86
N GLU A 200 -2.13 13.80 -5.86
CA GLU A 200 -1.34 13.70 -4.62
C GLU A 200 0.09 13.22 -4.90
N GLU A 201 0.26 12.23 -5.78
CA GLU A 201 1.59 11.75 -6.16
C GLU A 201 2.37 12.82 -6.94
N VAL A 202 1.72 13.54 -7.85
CA VAL A 202 2.37 14.66 -8.55
C VAL A 202 2.74 15.78 -7.58
N LEU A 203 1.89 16.09 -6.60
CA LEU A 203 2.19 17.08 -5.57
C LEU A 203 3.42 16.68 -4.75
N GLN A 204 3.56 15.41 -4.36
CA GLN A 204 4.76 14.93 -3.67
C GLN A 204 6.03 15.20 -4.49
N ILE A 205 6.00 14.93 -5.79
CA ILE A 205 7.12 15.20 -6.70
C ILE A 205 7.44 16.69 -6.77
N VAL A 206 6.42 17.53 -6.96
CA VAL A 206 6.59 18.98 -7.03
C VAL A 206 7.16 19.52 -5.71
N ASN A 207 6.67 19.06 -4.56
CA ASN A 207 7.22 19.42 -3.25
C ASN A 207 8.70 19.06 -3.12
N THR A 208 9.14 17.91 -3.65
CA THR A 208 10.58 17.58 -3.65
C THR A 208 11.42 18.57 -4.47
N LEU A 209 10.86 19.18 -5.52
CA LEU A 209 11.56 20.18 -6.31
C LEU A 209 11.60 21.53 -5.58
N VAL A 210 10.54 21.85 -4.82
CA VAL A 210 10.49 23.02 -3.92
C VAL A 210 11.54 22.88 -2.82
N TYR A 211 11.62 21.73 -2.16
CA TYR A 211 12.60 21.48 -1.10
C TYR A 211 14.05 21.49 -1.59
N ASP A 212 14.28 21.05 -2.83
CA ASP A 212 15.59 21.17 -3.48
C ASP A 212 15.92 22.61 -3.91
N GLY A 213 14.98 23.56 -3.78
CA GLY A 213 15.14 24.95 -4.21
C GLY A 213 15.27 25.12 -5.72
N LYS A 214 14.71 24.19 -6.51
CA LYS A 214 14.68 24.27 -7.98
C LYS A 214 13.50 25.09 -8.49
N ILE A 215 12.38 25.03 -7.76
CA ILE A 215 11.15 25.76 -8.05
C ILE A 215 10.65 26.45 -6.80
N ASP A 216 9.92 27.55 -6.97
CA ASP A 216 9.25 28.27 -5.89
C ASP A 216 7.75 27.93 -5.90
N ALA A 217 7.18 27.73 -4.71
CA ALA A 217 5.73 27.68 -4.51
C ALA A 217 5.24 29.10 -4.17
N ILE A 218 4.31 29.60 -4.97
CA ILE A 218 3.69 30.92 -4.83
C ILE A 218 2.28 30.71 -4.29
N GLU A 219 2.06 31.14 -3.05
CA GLU A 219 0.71 31.25 -2.51
C GLU A 219 -0.07 32.28 -3.33
N VAL A 220 -1.13 31.82 -4.02
CA VAL A 220 -2.05 32.74 -4.70
C VAL A 220 -2.95 33.33 -3.62
N PRO A 221 -2.93 34.66 -3.39
CA PRO A 221 -3.81 35.25 -2.40
C PRO A 221 -5.26 35.06 -2.84
N ASP A 222 -6.07 34.36 -2.04
CA ASP A 222 -7.50 34.29 -2.29
C ASP A 222 -8.08 35.72 -2.24
N PRO A 223 -8.71 36.23 -3.32
CA PRO A 223 -9.27 37.57 -3.34
C PRO A 223 -10.37 37.82 -2.30
N ASN A 224 -10.90 36.76 -1.66
CA ASN A 224 -11.85 36.83 -0.54
C ASN A 224 -11.21 36.61 0.84
N PHE A 225 -9.89 36.36 0.93
CA PHE A 225 -9.20 36.13 2.18
C PHE A 225 -9.07 37.43 2.98
N LYS A 226 -9.92 37.58 4.00
CA LYS A 226 -9.73 38.60 5.04
C LYS A 226 -8.69 38.09 6.03
N PRO A 227 -7.54 38.75 6.22
CA PRO A 227 -6.55 38.31 7.19
C PRO A 227 -7.14 38.40 8.59
N THR A 228 -7.55 37.25 9.14
CA THR A 228 -7.86 37.14 10.56
C THR A 228 -6.58 36.76 11.25
N ALA A 229 -6.09 37.64 12.12
CA ALA A 229 -4.90 37.41 12.93
C ALA A 229 -5.13 36.21 13.85
N LYS A 230 -4.82 35.00 13.38
CA LYS A 230 -4.66 33.81 14.23
C LYS A 230 -3.25 33.29 14.06
N LYS A 231 -2.48 33.51 15.14
CA LYS A 231 -1.18 32.90 15.39
C LYS A 231 -1.27 31.39 15.28
N GLY A 232 -0.29 30.82 14.57
CA GLY A 232 0.28 29.49 14.81
C GLY A 232 -0.70 28.34 14.63
N LYS A 233 -0.73 27.76 13.43
CA LYS A 233 -1.10 26.36 13.28
C LYS A 233 -0.33 25.75 12.12
N ASP A 234 0.62 24.91 12.50
CA ASP A 234 1.08 23.68 11.87
C ASP A 234 1.03 23.62 10.33
N ILE A 235 2.23 23.63 9.77
CA ILE A 235 2.63 23.32 8.38
C ILE A 235 2.22 21.90 7.94
N ASP A 236 0.92 21.62 7.80
CA ASP A 236 0.49 20.35 7.21
C ASP A 236 -0.91 20.43 6.55
N ALA A 237 -1.05 21.36 5.61
CA ALA A 237 -2.17 21.36 4.68
C ALA A 237 -1.65 21.78 3.32
N GLY A 238 -1.64 20.86 2.35
CA GLY A 238 -1.45 21.21 0.95
C GLY A 238 -2.44 22.30 0.59
N HIS A 239 -1.93 23.50 0.31
CA HIS A 239 -2.79 24.64 0.06
C HIS A 239 -3.39 24.48 -1.34
N GLU A 240 -4.70 24.32 -1.39
CA GLU A 240 -5.48 24.44 -2.62
C GLU A 240 -5.27 25.86 -3.18
N GLY A 241 -4.41 25.99 -4.20
CA GLY A 241 -4.14 27.26 -4.87
C GLY A 241 -2.68 27.73 -4.88
N GLU A 242 -1.70 26.83 -4.82
CA GLU A 242 -0.29 27.19 -5.09
C GLU A 242 0.03 27.14 -6.59
N ASP A 243 0.66 28.20 -7.08
CA ASP A 243 1.29 28.24 -8.39
C ASP A 243 2.79 27.96 -8.25
N TYR A 244 3.37 27.19 -9.17
CA TYR A 244 4.78 26.86 -9.19
C TYR A 244 5.51 27.64 -10.29
N SER A 245 6.66 28.20 -9.97
CA SER A 245 7.55 28.88 -10.93
C SER A 245 8.99 28.42 -10.75
N PRO A 246 9.88 28.65 -11.73
CA PRO A 246 11.31 28.51 -11.53
C PRO A 246 11.77 29.29 -10.30
N ALA A 247 12.74 28.73 -9.58
CA ALA A 247 13.30 29.40 -8.42
C ALA A 247 13.90 30.76 -8.82
N ALA A 248 13.48 31.83 -8.16
CA ALA A 248 14.02 33.17 -8.40
C ALA A 248 15.51 33.25 -8.05
N ILE A 249 15.92 32.50 -7.02
CA ILE A 249 17.30 32.34 -6.59
C ILE A 249 17.52 30.84 -6.38
N PRO A 250 17.99 30.11 -7.40
CA PRO A 250 18.24 28.68 -7.27
C PRO A 250 19.35 28.44 -6.25
N ILE A 251 19.20 27.39 -5.44
CA ILE A 251 20.26 26.96 -4.52
C ILE A 251 21.39 26.38 -5.39
N PRO A 252 22.60 26.97 -5.36
CA PRO A 252 23.70 26.44 -6.14
C PRO A 252 24.12 25.08 -5.58
N SER A 253 24.43 24.13 -6.47
CA SER A 253 24.88 22.79 -6.09
C SER A 253 26.20 22.79 -5.33
N GLU A 254 26.98 23.86 -5.51
CA GLU A 254 28.31 24.04 -4.95
C GLU A 254 28.48 25.49 -4.47
N SER A 255 29.40 25.67 -3.53
CA SER A 255 29.87 26.96 -3.07
C SER A 255 31.40 26.94 -3.03
N ALA A 256 32.01 28.13 -2.98
CA ALA A 256 33.46 28.23 -2.82
C ALA A 256 33.97 27.45 -1.60
N LEU A 257 33.15 27.32 -0.55
CA LEU A 257 33.50 26.58 0.66
C LEU A 257 33.39 25.06 0.48
N THR A 258 32.35 24.56 -0.20
CA THR A 258 32.22 23.11 -0.48
C THR A 258 33.26 22.62 -1.48
N ASN A 259 33.82 23.52 -2.29
CA ASN A 259 34.80 23.19 -3.32
C ASN A 259 36.24 23.12 -2.80
N VAL A 260 36.45 23.38 -1.51
CA VAL A 260 37.73 23.23 -0.83
C VAL A 260 37.62 22.18 0.27
N PRO A 261 38.68 21.40 0.52
CA PRO A 261 38.63 20.27 1.46
C PRO A 261 38.32 20.73 2.89
N CYS A 262 38.60 21.99 3.24
CA CYS A 262 38.29 22.53 4.57
C CYS A 262 36.79 22.70 4.83
N GLY A 263 35.96 22.98 3.82
CA GLY A 263 34.52 23.17 4.01
C GLY A 263 33.74 21.89 4.29
N LEU A 264 34.36 20.73 4.04
CA LEU A 264 33.81 19.39 4.32
C LEU A 264 34.70 18.61 5.30
N CYS A 265 35.70 19.26 5.91
CA CYS A 265 36.69 18.58 6.74
C CYS A 265 36.03 18.07 8.04
N PRO A 266 36.07 16.75 8.32
CA PRO A 266 35.44 16.18 9.51
C PRO A 266 36.16 16.57 10.81
N VAL A 267 37.41 17.04 10.72
CA VAL A 267 38.27 17.44 11.84
C VAL A 267 38.63 18.92 11.80
N PHE A 268 37.79 19.75 11.16
CA PHE A 268 38.02 21.17 10.96
C PHE A 268 38.34 21.92 12.28
N GLU A 269 37.57 21.65 13.33
CA GLU A 269 37.70 22.28 14.65
C GLU A 269 39.00 21.93 15.38
N GLU A 270 39.66 20.83 15.00
CA GLU A 270 40.91 20.37 15.62
C GLU A 270 42.17 20.84 14.86
N CYS A 271 41.98 21.43 13.68
CA CYS A 271 43.06 21.83 12.79
C CYS A 271 43.70 23.15 13.23
N VAL A 272 44.92 23.09 13.76
CA VAL A 272 45.66 24.28 14.21
C VAL A 272 47.11 24.28 13.71
N PRO A 273 47.70 25.44 13.37
CA PRO A 273 49.10 25.53 12.95
C PRO A 273 50.05 24.90 13.97
N GLY A 274 50.88 23.96 13.52
CA GLY A 274 51.84 23.24 14.37
C GLY A 274 51.24 22.23 15.36
N GLY A 275 49.94 21.94 15.27
CA GLY A 275 49.28 20.88 16.03
C GLY A 275 49.50 19.48 15.45
N LEU A 276 48.88 18.46 16.08
CA LEU A 276 48.86 17.09 15.53
C LEU A 276 48.02 17.01 14.25
N ILE A 277 46.91 17.74 14.22
CA ILE A 277 46.12 18.00 13.01
C ILE A 277 46.42 19.45 12.64
N SER A 278 47.07 19.65 11.49
CA SER A 278 47.60 20.94 11.10
C SER A 278 47.40 21.19 9.60
N PRO A 279 47.24 22.45 9.19
CA PRO A 279 47.16 22.78 7.77
C PRO A 279 48.48 22.47 7.04
N GLU A 280 49.63 22.50 7.73
CA GLU A 280 50.95 22.27 7.13
C GLU A 280 51.20 20.80 6.74
N THR A 281 50.50 19.86 7.39
CA THR A 281 50.63 18.41 7.16
C THR A 281 49.28 17.77 6.80
N CYS A 282 48.37 18.53 6.21
CA CYS A 282 47.00 18.12 5.96
C CYS A 282 46.87 17.19 4.75
N GLU A 283 46.64 15.90 4.98
CA GLU A 283 46.45 14.90 3.92
C GLU A 283 45.27 15.22 2.99
N TYR A 284 44.19 15.83 3.51
CA TYR A 284 43.03 16.23 2.70
C TYR A 284 43.38 17.35 1.71
N MET A 285 44.24 18.29 2.10
CA MET A 285 44.69 19.38 1.24
C MET A 285 45.68 18.88 0.20
N ASP A 286 46.62 18.02 0.60
CA ASP A 286 47.59 17.42 -0.31
C ASP A 286 46.89 16.57 -1.38
N ALA A 287 45.92 15.74 -0.98
CA ALA A 287 45.14 14.92 -1.91
C ALA A 287 44.24 15.75 -2.83
N TRP A 288 43.75 16.91 -2.39
CA TRP A 288 42.96 17.82 -3.21
C TRP A 288 43.83 18.57 -4.23
N LEU A 289 45.00 19.08 -3.83
CA LEU A 289 45.95 19.74 -4.74
C LEU A 289 46.58 18.78 -5.75
N ALA A 290 46.74 17.50 -5.40
CA ALA A 290 47.29 16.49 -6.29
C ALA A 290 46.32 16.05 -7.42
N GLN A 291 45.06 16.48 -7.40
CA GLN A 291 44.08 16.14 -8.44
C GLN A 291 44.25 16.96 -9.73
N ASP A 292 45.06 18.02 -9.71
CA ASP A 292 45.29 18.95 -10.84
C ASP A 292 46.58 18.67 -11.64
N ASP A 293 47.24 17.52 -11.46
CA ASP A 293 48.41 17.13 -12.27
C ASP A 293 47.95 16.28 -13.49
N PRO A 294 48.12 16.75 -14.74
CA PRO A 294 47.63 16.07 -15.94
C PRO A 294 48.30 14.72 -16.24
#